data_AF-A0A419KXE1-F1
#
_entry.id   AF-A0A419KXE1-F1
#
_cell.length_a   1.000
_cell.length_b   1.000
_cell.length_c   1.000
_cell.angle_alpha   90.00
_cell.angle_beta   90.00
_cell.angle_gamma   90.00
#
_symmetry.space_group_name_H-M   'P 1'
#
loop_
_entity.id
_entity.type
_entity.pdbx_description
1 polymer ?
#
loop_
_entity_poly.entity_id
_entity_poly.type
_entity_poly.pdbx_seq_one_letter_code
_entity_poly.pdbx_strand_id
1 'polypeptide(L)'
;MESWRLIDLGRAEPLIAQTFYEAVALAIDRGLSPDTILLCQPASPYVCLGFHQELEREIDVEYCREKGLPIIRRSQGGGATYLNGDQVFYQVVARKGSSVLPARVEDLFRKLLEAPVYVYRKLGLPAEFKPINDVVVRGRKISGNGAGVMGSAVILVGNIILDLDYDSMSRVLRVPSEKFRDKMAKSMREWVTSLKRELGYIPEVEEVKKLLVEAFEHVLGVDLQRSEPSEEEWRIWREEVKPKHLSKEWLQMRGGRRLEEGTRAVKIAGDRYIVEADHKATKLIRVRAEVKGWKILDASITGDFFMIPEEAVLRLEEALKGSMLSRPHDLELRIKRFFKESEAQIPGMSPKDFLRAVLKLRDALPPSLPPVQTSANPLRRDG
;
A
#
# COMPACT_ATOMS: atom_id res chain seq x y z
N MET A 1 11.40 4.90 31.17
CA MET A 1 10.65 4.28 30.06
C MET A 1 9.81 5.40 29.46
N GLU A 2 9.81 5.58 28.14
CA GLU A 2 8.97 6.58 27.49
C GLU A 2 7.50 6.13 27.61
N SER A 3 6.56 7.06 27.82
CA SER A 3 5.13 6.73 27.91
C SER A 3 4.43 7.05 26.60
N TRP A 4 3.71 6.08 26.05
CA TRP A 4 2.93 6.21 24.83
C TRP A 4 1.44 6.05 25.15
N ARG A 5 0.59 6.60 24.29
CA ARG A 5 -0.86 6.54 24.48
C ARG A 5 -1.44 5.30 23.81
N LEU A 6 -2.41 4.67 24.46
CA LEU A 6 -3.17 3.54 23.92
C LEU A 6 -4.65 3.92 23.81
N ILE A 7 -5.21 3.84 22.61
CA ILE A 7 -6.63 4.03 22.33
C ILE A 7 -7.21 2.70 21.84
N ASP A 8 -8.35 2.27 22.38
CA ASP A 8 -9.11 1.16 21.82
C ASP A 8 -10.45 1.69 21.30
N LEU A 9 -10.61 1.74 19.98
CA LEU A 9 -11.85 2.20 19.33
C LEU A 9 -12.95 1.13 19.35
N GLY A 10 -12.67 -0.05 19.92
CA GLY A 10 -13.63 -1.15 20.01
C GLY A 10 -14.07 -1.65 18.63
N ARG A 11 -15.36 -1.96 18.51
CA ARG A 11 -16.00 -2.25 17.22
C ARG A 11 -16.44 -0.94 16.58
N ALA A 12 -15.58 -0.38 15.73
CA ALA A 12 -15.78 0.91 15.10
C ALA A 12 -16.46 0.79 13.74
N GLU A 13 -17.22 1.81 13.36
CA GLU A 13 -17.74 1.95 11.98
C GLU A 13 -16.57 1.87 10.96
N PRO A 14 -16.73 1.20 9.80
CA PRO A 14 -15.65 0.96 8.84
C PRO A 14 -14.78 2.16 8.50
N LEU A 15 -15.35 3.34 8.26
CA LEU A 15 -14.58 4.54 7.93
C LEU A 15 -13.73 5.00 9.12
N ILE A 16 -14.27 4.99 10.35
CA ILE A 16 -13.49 5.26 11.56
C ILE A 16 -12.36 4.22 11.70
N ALA A 17 -12.67 2.92 11.65
CA ALA A 17 -11.69 1.85 11.79
C ALA A 17 -10.54 1.99 10.78
N GLN A 18 -10.85 2.39 9.55
CA GLN A 18 -9.88 2.51 8.46
C GLN A 18 -9.12 3.84 8.44
N THR A 19 -9.58 4.90 9.10
CA THR A 19 -9.03 6.25 8.86
C THR A 19 -8.75 7.06 10.12
N PHE A 20 -9.20 6.65 11.29
CA PHE A 20 -9.02 7.47 12.51
C PHE A 20 -7.55 7.70 12.87
N TYR A 21 -6.65 6.75 12.57
CA TYR A 21 -5.21 6.96 12.74
C TYR A 21 -4.66 8.14 11.94
N GLU A 22 -5.29 8.55 10.83
CA GLU A 22 -4.88 9.73 10.07
C GLU A 22 -5.17 11.01 10.85
N ALA A 23 -6.27 11.05 11.59
CA ALA A 23 -6.58 12.18 12.46
C ALA A 23 -5.58 12.28 13.62
N VAL A 24 -5.20 11.14 14.20
CA VAL A 24 -4.13 11.08 15.21
C VAL A 24 -2.78 11.51 14.62
N ALA A 25 -2.47 11.09 13.39
CA ALA A 25 -1.24 11.47 12.70
C ALA A 25 -1.17 12.98 12.45
N LEU A 26 -2.26 13.60 11.98
CA LEU A 26 -2.36 15.05 11.83
C LEU A 26 -2.29 15.78 13.17
N ALA A 27 -2.88 15.22 14.24
CA ALA A 27 -2.78 15.80 15.57
C ALA A 27 -1.34 15.76 16.11
N ILE A 28 -0.63 14.63 15.94
CA ILE A 28 0.80 14.51 16.30
C ILE A 28 1.64 15.51 15.50
N ASP A 29 1.38 15.63 14.19
CA ASP A 29 2.07 16.57 13.32
C ASP A 29 1.92 18.02 13.82
N ARG A 30 0.72 18.38 14.28
CA ARG A 30 0.40 19.68 14.88
C ARG A 30 0.87 19.84 16.33
N GLY A 31 1.47 18.82 16.92
CA GLY A 31 1.91 18.84 18.32
C GLY A 31 0.76 18.76 19.34
N LEU A 32 -0.42 18.30 18.92
CA LEU A 32 -1.64 18.21 19.72
C LEU A 32 -1.86 16.83 20.35
N SER A 33 -1.09 15.83 19.94
CA SER A 33 -1.20 14.45 20.44
C SER A 33 0.15 13.79 20.64
N PRO A 34 0.28 12.90 21.64
CA PRO A 34 1.48 12.09 21.85
C PRO A 34 1.52 10.91 20.86
N ASP A 35 2.67 10.24 20.78
CA ASP A 35 2.82 8.96 20.09
C ASP A 35 1.78 7.95 20.63
N THR A 36 1.07 7.28 19.73
CA THR A 36 -0.16 6.56 20.03
C THR A 36 -0.22 5.21 19.31
N ILE A 37 -0.68 4.18 20.03
CA ILE A 37 -1.13 2.93 19.45
C ILE A 37 -2.65 2.87 19.52
N LEU A 38 -3.30 2.64 18.39
CA LEU A 38 -4.73 2.39 18.34
C LEU A 38 -5.01 0.92 18.10
N LEU A 39 -6.02 0.38 18.78
CA LEU A 39 -6.62 -0.91 18.51
C LEU A 39 -8.05 -0.71 18.00
N CYS A 40 -8.48 -1.49 17.01
CA CYS A 40 -9.87 -1.45 16.55
C CYS A 40 -10.29 -2.75 15.84
N GLN A 41 -11.60 -2.95 15.74
CA GLN A 41 -12.21 -3.93 14.85
C GLN A 41 -13.30 -3.25 14.02
N PRO A 42 -13.41 -3.54 12.71
CA PRO A 42 -14.54 -3.08 11.92
C PRO A 42 -15.87 -3.68 12.42
N ALA A 43 -16.88 -2.84 12.57
CA ALA A 43 -18.23 -3.27 12.96
C ALA A 43 -18.99 -3.96 11.82
N SER A 44 -18.59 -3.71 10.56
CA SER A 44 -19.15 -4.30 9.34
C SER A 44 -18.07 -4.43 8.27
N PRO A 45 -18.29 -5.27 7.23
CA PRO A 45 -17.31 -5.46 6.17
C PRO A 45 -17.20 -4.27 5.21
N TYR A 46 -16.01 -4.09 4.64
CA TYR A 46 -15.73 -3.09 3.61
C TYR A 46 -14.56 -3.54 2.72
N VAL A 47 -14.36 -2.83 1.61
CA VAL A 47 -13.25 -3.05 0.69
C VAL A 47 -12.25 -1.91 0.82
N CYS A 48 -10.99 -2.25 1.09
CA CYS A 48 -9.90 -1.30 1.21
C CYS A 48 -9.06 -1.26 -0.07
N LEU A 49 -8.95 -0.09 -0.69
CA LEU A 49 -8.15 0.16 -1.90
C LEU A 49 -6.82 0.81 -1.52
N GLY A 50 -5.70 0.31 -2.05
CA GLY A 50 -4.38 0.90 -1.78
C GLY A 50 -4.17 2.26 -2.44
N PHE A 51 -3.31 3.11 -1.88
CA PHE A 51 -3.05 4.47 -2.38
C PHE A 51 -2.73 4.51 -3.88
N HIS A 52 -1.82 3.66 -4.35
CA HIS A 52 -1.33 3.70 -5.74
C HIS A 52 -2.24 2.99 -6.76
N GLN A 53 -3.34 2.37 -6.32
CA GLN A 53 -4.16 1.51 -7.17
C GLN A 53 -5.28 2.24 -7.92
N GLU A 54 -5.66 1.74 -9.10
CA GLU A 54 -6.81 2.21 -9.88
C GLU A 54 -8.09 1.48 -9.43
N LEU A 55 -9.11 2.22 -8.97
CA LEU A 55 -10.33 1.64 -8.39
C LEU A 55 -10.95 0.55 -9.29
N GLU A 56 -11.29 0.92 -10.52
CA GLU A 56 -12.03 0.06 -11.45
C GLU A 56 -11.18 -1.07 -12.04
N ARG A 57 -9.86 -1.07 -11.80
CA ARG A 57 -8.98 -2.17 -12.20
C ARG A 57 -8.85 -3.24 -11.14
N GLU A 58 -8.92 -2.83 -9.88
CA GLU A 58 -8.67 -3.73 -8.76
C GLU A 58 -9.99 -4.26 -8.16
N ILE A 59 -11.06 -3.46 -8.19
CA ILE A 59 -12.31 -3.76 -7.49
C ILE A 59 -13.49 -3.90 -8.47
N ASP A 60 -14.33 -4.90 -8.22
CA ASP A 60 -15.64 -5.07 -8.84
C ASP A 60 -16.62 -4.09 -8.16
N VAL A 61 -16.64 -2.85 -8.66
CA VAL A 61 -17.39 -1.73 -8.05
C VAL A 61 -18.90 -1.98 -8.10
N GLU A 62 -19.38 -2.59 -9.18
CA GLU A 62 -20.78 -2.98 -9.32
C GLU A 62 -21.19 -3.98 -8.24
N TYR A 63 -20.42 -5.05 -8.05
CA TYR A 63 -20.68 -6.02 -6.99
C TYR A 63 -20.66 -5.39 -5.58
N CYS A 64 -19.69 -4.52 -5.31
CA CYS A 64 -19.59 -3.84 -4.01
C CYS A 64 -20.83 -2.97 -3.76
N ARG A 65 -21.31 -2.26 -4.79
CA ARG A 65 -22.54 -1.45 -4.71
C ARG A 65 -23.75 -2.32 -4.43
N GLU A 66 -23.92 -3.44 -5.15
CA GLU A 66 -25.05 -4.37 -4.96
C GLU A 66 -25.09 -4.98 -3.56
N LYS A 67 -23.92 -5.24 -2.96
CA LYS A 67 -23.81 -5.80 -1.60
C LYS A 67 -23.75 -4.75 -0.49
N GLY A 68 -23.80 -3.46 -0.83
CA GLY A 68 -23.66 -2.39 0.15
C GLY A 68 -22.31 -2.39 0.87
N LEU A 69 -21.24 -2.86 0.20
CA LEU A 69 -19.88 -2.84 0.72
C LEU A 69 -19.22 -1.49 0.43
N PRO A 70 -18.87 -0.69 1.46
CA PRO A 70 -18.14 0.55 1.26
C PRO A 70 -16.77 0.27 0.64
N ILE A 71 -16.34 1.13 -0.28
CA ILE A 71 -14.97 1.09 -0.82
C ILE A 71 -14.23 2.29 -0.26
N ILE A 72 -13.18 2.05 0.51
CA ILE A 72 -12.38 3.06 1.19
C ILE A 72 -10.96 2.99 0.67
N ARG A 73 -10.45 4.09 0.11
CA ARG A 73 -9.04 4.21 -0.27
C ARG A 73 -8.22 4.64 0.94
N ARG A 74 -7.30 3.81 1.40
CA ARG A 74 -6.39 4.17 2.50
C ARG A 74 -5.25 5.09 2.03
N SER A 75 -4.66 5.84 2.95
CA SER A 75 -3.50 6.70 2.65
C SER A 75 -2.17 5.95 2.54
N GLN A 76 -2.16 4.62 2.66
CA GLN A 76 -0.95 3.79 2.55
C GLN A 76 -0.93 2.96 1.26
N GLY A 77 0.26 2.60 0.80
CA GLY A 77 0.45 1.70 -0.35
C GLY A 77 -0.08 0.26 -0.13
N GLY A 78 0.29 -0.65 -1.01
CA GLY A 78 -0.12 -2.06 -0.98
C GLY A 78 -1.38 -2.36 -1.81
N GLY A 79 -1.83 -3.61 -1.78
CA GLY A 79 -2.94 -4.10 -2.61
C GLY A 79 -4.33 -3.90 -2.01
N ALA A 80 -5.35 -4.15 -2.84
CA ALA A 80 -6.75 -4.06 -2.45
C ALA A 80 -7.14 -5.31 -1.65
N THR A 81 -8.01 -5.16 -0.66
CA THR A 81 -8.42 -6.28 0.20
C THR A 81 -9.81 -6.07 0.77
N TYR A 82 -10.50 -7.18 1.05
CA TYR A 82 -11.72 -7.21 1.83
C TYR A 82 -11.37 -7.28 3.33
N LEU A 83 -11.99 -6.43 4.14
CA LEU A 83 -11.78 -6.35 5.59
C LEU A 83 -13.13 -6.44 6.31
N ASN A 84 -13.14 -7.05 7.49
CA ASN A 84 -14.35 -7.26 8.28
C ASN A 84 -14.02 -7.34 9.79
N GLY A 85 -15.03 -7.65 10.60
CA GLY A 85 -14.89 -7.76 12.06
C GLY A 85 -14.17 -9.01 12.57
N ASP A 86 -13.67 -9.90 11.71
CA ASP A 86 -12.89 -11.08 12.10
C ASP A 86 -11.38 -10.77 12.11
N GLN A 87 -11.03 -9.50 12.27
CA GLN A 87 -9.65 -9.00 12.23
C GLN A 87 -9.49 -7.88 13.25
N VAL A 88 -8.54 -8.04 14.17
CA VAL A 88 -8.15 -7.00 15.14
C VAL A 88 -7.02 -6.20 14.53
N PHE A 89 -7.23 -4.90 14.33
CA PHE A 89 -6.22 -4.00 13.80
C PHE A 89 -5.45 -3.32 14.91
N TYR A 90 -4.15 -3.15 14.68
CA TYR A 90 -3.30 -2.23 15.44
C TYR A 90 -2.77 -1.15 14.50
N GLN A 91 -2.68 0.07 15.01
CA GLN A 91 -2.26 1.25 14.25
C GLN A 91 -1.27 2.02 15.10
N VAL A 92 0.01 1.96 14.74
CA VAL A 92 1.08 2.67 15.43
C VAL A 92 1.29 4.01 14.73
N VAL A 93 1.10 5.11 15.46
CA VAL A 93 1.25 6.48 14.94
C VAL A 93 2.19 7.25 15.87
N ALA A 94 3.32 7.69 15.35
CA ALA A 94 4.36 8.30 16.16
C ALA A 94 5.13 9.37 15.40
N ARG A 95 5.74 10.31 16.10
CA ARG A 95 6.55 11.37 15.49
C ARG A 95 7.79 10.78 14.79
N LYS A 96 8.11 11.31 13.62
CA LYS A 96 9.36 11.03 12.90
C LYS A 96 10.54 11.44 13.78
N GLY A 97 11.50 10.54 13.91
CA GLY A 97 12.64 10.72 14.81
C GLY A 97 12.37 10.30 16.26
N SER A 98 11.22 9.68 16.55
CA SER A 98 10.99 8.97 17.82
C SER A 98 12.17 8.02 18.11
N SER A 99 12.66 8.06 19.35
CA SER A 99 13.87 7.34 19.76
C SER A 99 13.75 5.83 19.65
N VAL A 100 12.51 5.33 19.69
CA VAL A 100 12.18 3.90 19.64
C VAL A 100 11.82 3.43 18.23
N LEU A 101 11.72 4.29 17.22
CA LEU A 101 11.34 3.89 15.87
C LEU A 101 12.49 4.05 14.85
N PRO A 102 12.78 3.02 14.05
CA PRO A 102 13.71 3.13 12.93
C PRO A 102 13.21 4.11 11.86
N ALA A 103 14.13 4.89 11.27
CA ALA A 103 13.80 5.82 10.19
C ALA A 103 13.58 5.13 8.83
N ARG A 104 14.26 4.00 8.59
CA ARG A 104 14.09 3.20 7.38
C ARG A 104 12.86 2.31 7.52
N VAL A 105 11.97 2.35 6.53
CA VAL A 105 10.68 1.63 6.56
C VAL A 105 10.87 0.11 6.67
N GLU A 106 11.87 -0.47 6.02
CA GLU A 106 12.13 -1.92 6.14
C GLU A 106 12.55 -2.32 7.56
N ASP A 107 13.31 -1.46 8.25
CA ASP A 107 13.72 -1.67 9.63
C ASP A 107 12.55 -1.41 10.59
N LEU A 108 11.68 -0.45 10.27
CA LEU A 108 10.42 -0.19 10.95
C LEU A 108 9.51 -1.44 10.89
N PHE A 109 9.34 -2.06 9.71
CA PHE A 109 8.61 -3.32 9.60
C PHE A 109 9.28 -4.44 10.41
N ARG A 110 10.60 -4.60 10.30
CA ARG A 110 11.31 -5.64 11.06
C ARG A 110 11.07 -5.50 12.56
N LYS A 111 11.15 -4.28 13.09
CA LYS A 111 10.93 -4.02 14.52
C LYS A 111 9.46 -4.18 14.92
N LEU A 112 8.54 -3.45 14.29
CA LEU A 112 7.15 -3.40 14.74
C LEU A 112 6.39 -4.70 14.48
N LEU A 113 6.79 -5.50 13.50
CA LEU A 113 6.17 -6.82 13.25
C LEU A 113 6.66 -7.91 14.20
N GLU A 114 7.60 -7.62 15.11
CA GLU A 114 7.85 -8.48 16.26
C GLU A 114 6.63 -8.55 17.19
N ALA A 115 5.80 -7.50 17.23
CA ALA A 115 4.60 -7.47 18.08
C ALA A 115 3.54 -8.50 17.67
N PRO A 116 3.03 -8.55 16.42
CA PRO A 116 2.14 -9.62 15.99
C PRO A 116 2.80 -11.00 16.05
N VAL A 117 4.11 -11.12 15.79
CA VAL A 117 4.85 -12.39 15.97
C VAL A 117 4.78 -12.86 17.42
N TYR A 118 4.96 -11.95 18.39
CA TYR A 118 4.84 -12.23 19.80
C TYR A 118 3.44 -12.74 20.16
N VAL A 119 2.40 -12.05 19.70
CA VAL A 119 0.99 -12.44 19.93
C VAL A 119 0.73 -13.86 19.43
N TYR A 120 1.07 -14.15 18.18
CA TYR A 120 0.85 -15.48 17.61
C TYR A 120 1.65 -16.58 18.35
N ARG A 121 2.88 -16.30 18.79
CA ARG A 121 3.68 -17.23 19.57
C ARG A 121 3.10 -17.50 20.95
N LYS A 122 2.56 -16.48 21.62
CA LYS A 122 1.84 -16.63 22.90
C LYS A 122 0.58 -17.48 22.76
N LEU A 123 -0.07 -17.42 21.60
CA LEU A 123 -1.20 -18.29 21.25
C LEU A 123 -0.77 -19.68 20.76
N GLY A 124 0.51 -20.04 20.84
CA GLY A 124 1.02 -21.38 20.51
C GLY A 124 1.35 -21.61 19.03
N LEU A 125 1.35 -20.56 18.19
CA LEU A 125 1.70 -20.68 16.77
C LEU A 125 3.17 -20.35 16.51
N PRO A 126 3.88 -21.11 15.64
CA PRO A 126 5.26 -20.83 15.28
C PRO A 126 5.33 -19.69 14.25
N ALA A 127 4.97 -18.48 14.69
CA ALA A 127 4.97 -17.30 13.83
C ALA A 127 6.36 -16.72 13.64
N GLU A 128 6.59 -16.19 12.44
CA GLU A 128 7.86 -15.60 12.02
C GLU A 128 7.60 -14.34 11.18
N PHE A 129 8.47 -13.36 11.32
CA PHE A 129 8.51 -12.23 10.39
C PHE A 129 9.11 -12.69 9.05
N LYS A 130 8.41 -12.38 7.96
CA LYS A 130 8.89 -12.60 6.60
C LYS A 130 9.00 -11.25 5.89
N PRO A 131 10.23 -10.82 5.54
CA PRO A 131 10.42 -9.60 4.76
C PRO A 131 9.56 -9.60 3.49
N ILE A 132 8.98 -8.47 3.11
CA ILE A 132 9.25 -7.13 3.68
C ILE A 132 8.34 -6.78 4.87
N ASN A 133 7.09 -7.21 4.83
CA ASN A 133 6.04 -6.71 5.72
C ASN A 133 5.00 -7.79 6.09
N ASP A 134 5.35 -9.06 5.98
CA ASP A 134 4.44 -10.16 6.27
C ASP A 134 4.81 -10.85 7.59
N VAL A 135 3.80 -11.37 8.30
CA VAL A 135 3.98 -12.36 9.35
C VAL A 135 3.42 -13.67 8.83
N VAL A 136 4.16 -14.75 9.03
CA VAL A 136 3.79 -16.08 8.53
C VAL A 136 3.76 -17.12 9.65
N VAL A 137 2.88 -18.11 9.49
CA VAL A 137 2.86 -19.35 10.28
C VAL A 137 2.95 -20.49 9.29
N ARG A 138 3.96 -21.36 9.45
CA ARG A 138 4.19 -22.52 8.55
C ARG A 138 4.22 -22.12 7.06
N GLY A 139 4.83 -20.97 6.77
CA GLY A 139 4.94 -20.41 5.42
C GLY A 139 3.70 -19.69 4.87
N ARG A 140 2.56 -19.74 5.58
CA ARG A 140 1.31 -19.03 5.20
C ARG A 140 1.22 -17.68 5.89
N LYS A 141 0.85 -16.64 5.16
CA LYS A 141 0.65 -15.29 5.69
C LYS A 141 -0.51 -15.27 6.68
N ILE A 142 -0.32 -14.65 7.84
CA ILE A 142 -1.32 -14.52 8.91
C ILE A 142 -1.48 -13.07 9.39
N SER A 143 -0.84 -12.10 8.74
CA SER A 143 -1.01 -10.67 9.05
C SER A 143 -0.71 -9.83 7.82
N GLY A 144 -1.52 -8.82 7.54
CA GLY A 144 -1.30 -7.82 6.49
C GLY A 144 -0.86 -6.50 7.10
N ASN A 145 0.24 -5.94 6.61
CA ASN A 145 0.83 -4.72 7.17
C ASN A 145 1.09 -3.66 6.08
N GLY A 146 0.95 -2.40 6.44
CA GLY A 146 1.30 -1.24 5.64
C GLY A 146 2.02 -0.20 6.48
N ALA A 147 2.89 0.57 5.86
CA ALA A 147 3.54 1.72 6.47
C ALA A 147 3.36 2.94 5.58
N GLY A 148 3.41 4.12 6.18
CA GLY A 148 3.28 5.40 5.51
C GLY A 148 3.79 6.55 6.37
N VAL A 149 3.76 7.75 5.81
CA VAL A 149 4.14 8.99 6.53
C VAL A 149 3.09 10.05 6.24
N MET A 150 2.69 10.79 7.27
CA MET A 150 1.77 11.92 7.15
C MET A 150 2.32 13.10 7.94
N GLY A 151 2.73 14.16 7.24
CA GLY A 151 3.48 15.27 7.85
C GLY A 151 4.74 14.76 8.54
N SER A 152 4.87 15.08 9.82
CA SER A 152 5.93 14.59 10.71
C SER A 152 5.56 13.31 11.47
N ALA A 153 4.47 12.63 11.14
CA ALA A 153 4.08 11.34 11.74
C ALA A 153 4.44 10.14 10.84
N VAL A 154 4.99 9.10 11.45
CA VAL A 154 5.19 7.77 10.88
C VAL A 154 4.00 6.89 11.28
N ILE A 155 3.48 6.13 10.33
CA ILE A 155 2.31 5.27 10.53
C ILE A 155 2.68 3.84 10.15
N LEU A 156 2.36 2.88 11.01
CA LEU A 156 2.27 1.46 10.65
C LEU A 156 0.90 0.92 11.02
N VAL A 157 0.23 0.28 10.07
CA VAL A 157 -1.06 -0.37 10.29
C VAL A 157 -0.88 -1.85 10.00
N GLY A 158 -1.40 -2.68 10.90
CA GLY A 158 -1.42 -4.12 10.72
C GLY A 158 -2.60 -4.77 11.42
N ASN A 159 -2.67 -6.09 11.35
CA ASN A 159 -3.75 -6.85 11.95
C ASN A 159 -3.33 -8.20 12.52
N ILE A 160 -4.15 -8.69 13.43
CA ILE A 160 -4.26 -10.10 13.81
C ILE A 160 -5.52 -10.66 13.14
N ILE A 161 -5.36 -11.74 12.38
CA ILE A 161 -6.42 -12.34 11.56
C ILE A 161 -7.09 -13.45 12.37
N LEU A 162 -8.32 -13.21 12.85
CA LEU A 162 -9.10 -14.18 13.62
C LEU A 162 -9.68 -15.25 12.69
N ASP A 163 -10.34 -14.81 11.61
CA ASP A 163 -10.86 -15.66 10.54
C ASP A 163 -10.84 -14.94 9.18
N LEU A 164 -11.04 -15.69 8.09
CA LEU A 164 -11.06 -15.16 6.72
C LEU A 164 -12.21 -15.75 5.89
N ASP A 165 -12.95 -14.86 5.24
CA ASP A 165 -13.88 -15.21 4.17
C ASP A 165 -13.19 -15.08 2.81
N TYR A 166 -12.53 -16.17 2.38
CA TYR A 166 -11.80 -16.22 1.11
C TYR A 166 -12.70 -16.00 -0.11
N ASP A 167 -13.98 -16.36 -0.03
CA ASP A 167 -14.92 -16.20 -1.14
C ASP A 167 -15.24 -14.71 -1.32
N SER A 168 -15.62 -14.01 -0.24
CA SER A 168 -15.81 -12.56 -0.26
C SER A 168 -14.54 -11.81 -0.68
N MET A 169 -13.37 -12.21 -0.16
CA MET A 169 -12.08 -11.62 -0.54
C MET A 169 -11.81 -11.70 -2.04
N SER A 170 -12.12 -12.84 -2.67
CA SER A 170 -11.93 -13.00 -4.12
C SER A 170 -13.03 -12.33 -4.94
N ARG A 171 -14.25 -12.23 -4.40
CA ARG A 171 -15.42 -11.74 -5.14
C ARG A 171 -15.38 -10.23 -5.32
N VAL A 172 -14.87 -9.48 -4.34
CA VAL A 172 -14.74 -8.02 -4.43
C VAL A 172 -13.69 -7.58 -5.45
N LEU A 173 -12.76 -8.47 -5.83
CA LEU A 173 -11.71 -8.14 -6.78
C LEU A 173 -12.20 -8.29 -8.22
N ARG A 174 -11.80 -7.33 -9.05
CA ARG A 174 -12.04 -7.41 -10.48
C ARG A 174 -11.09 -8.42 -11.09
N VAL A 175 -11.64 -9.39 -11.80
CA VAL A 175 -10.88 -10.47 -12.43
C VAL A 175 -11.39 -10.77 -13.84
N PRO A 176 -10.57 -11.35 -14.73
CA PRO A 176 -10.95 -11.58 -16.13
C PRO A 176 -12.08 -12.60 -16.34
N SER A 177 -12.29 -13.52 -15.38
CA SER A 177 -13.34 -14.56 -15.47
C SER A 177 -13.62 -15.19 -14.11
N GLU A 178 -14.78 -15.83 -13.95
CA GLU A 178 -15.13 -16.60 -12.75
C GLU A 178 -14.15 -17.75 -12.50
N LYS A 179 -13.70 -18.44 -13.56
CA LYS A 179 -12.66 -19.48 -13.44
C LYS A 179 -11.34 -18.93 -12.87
N PHE A 180 -11.00 -17.68 -13.16
CA PHE A 180 -9.84 -17.02 -12.57
C PHE A 180 -10.09 -16.67 -11.09
N ARG A 181 -11.31 -16.23 -10.76
CA ARG A 181 -11.74 -15.98 -9.38
C ARG A 181 -11.59 -17.22 -8.50
N ASP A 182 -12.07 -18.37 -8.97
CA ASP A 182 -11.97 -19.64 -8.22
C ASP A 182 -10.51 -20.04 -7.95
N LYS A 183 -9.64 -19.86 -8.95
CA LYS A 183 -8.20 -20.10 -8.79
C LYS A 183 -7.57 -19.14 -7.79
N MET A 184 -7.97 -17.88 -7.82
CA MET A 184 -7.52 -16.87 -6.86
C MET A 184 -7.96 -17.22 -5.44
N ALA A 185 -9.23 -17.57 -5.22
CA ALA A 185 -9.73 -17.99 -3.91
C ALA A 185 -8.97 -19.22 -3.37
N LYS A 186 -8.73 -20.23 -4.22
CA LYS A 186 -7.92 -21.40 -3.85
C LYS A 186 -6.49 -21.01 -3.48
N SER A 187 -5.85 -20.14 -4.27
CA SER A 187 -4.52 -19.62 -3.96
C SER A 187 -4.51 -18.84 -2.65
N MET A 188 -5.51 -18.00 -2.37
CA MET A 188 -5.60 -17.29 -1.09
C MET A 188 -5.70 -18.28 0.08
N ARG A 189 -6.52 -19.34 -0.04
CA ARG A 189 -6.62 -20.41 0.97
C ARG A 189 -5.32 -21.20 1.12
N GLU A 190 -4.48 -21.28 0.10
CA GLU A 190 -3.19 -21.96 0.22
C GLU A 190 -2.17 -21.08 0.97
N TRP A 191 -2.12 -19.80 0.65
CA TRP A 191 -1.04 -18.89 1.05
C TRP A 191 -1.36 -17.97 2.22
N VAL A 192 -2.63 -17.81 2.59
CA VAL A 192 -3.10 -16.98 3.70
C VAL A 192 -3.87 -17.84 4.69
N THR A 193 -3.69 -17.58 5.98
CA THR A 193 -4.30 -18.33 7.09
C THR A 193 -4.81 -17.39 8.19
N SER A 194 -5.45 -17.97 9.21
CA SER A 194 -6.09 -17.27 10.32
C SER A 194 -5.89 -18.04 11.63
N LEU A 195 -6.15 -17.41 12.77
CA LEU A 195 -6.15 -18.08 14.08
C LEU A 195 -7.10 -19.28 14.08
N LYS A 196 -8.33 -19.10 13.61
CA LYS A 196 -9.32 -20.19 13.53
C LYS A 196 -8.80 -21.41 12.80
N ARG A 197 -8.10 -21.21 11.69
CA ARG A 197 -7.59 -22.31 10.87
C ARG A 197 -6.40 -23.01 11.50
N GLU A 198 -5.48 -22.26 12.11
CA GLU A 198 -4.27 -22.83 12.70
C GLU A 198 -4.51 -23.44 14.10
N LEU A 199 -5.48 -22.90 14.86
CA LEU A 199 -5.81 -23.36 16.23
C LEU A 199 -7.05 -24.25 16.30
N GLY A 200 -7.94 -24.19 15.30
CA GLY A 200 -9.25 -24.84 15.32
C GLY A 200 -10.36 -24.05 16.02
N TYR A 201 -10.03 -22.91 16.62
CA TYR A 201 -10.96 -21.99 17.29
C TYR A 201 -10.49 -20.54 17.17
N ILE A 202 -11.38 -19.59 17.44
CA ILE A 202 -11.06 -18.16 17.52
C ILE A 202 -10.84 -17.82 19.00
N PRO A 203 -9.63 -17.36 19.43
CA PRO A 203 -9.42 -16.84 20.78
C PRO A 203 -10.29 -15.61 21.06
N GLU A 204 -10.54 -15.33 22.34
CA GLU A 204 -11.30 -14.15 22.73
C GLU A 204 -10.58 -12.86 22.26
N VAL A 205 -11.34 -11.94 21.69
CA VAL A 205 -10.79 -10.68 21.15
C VAL A 205 -10.01 -9.91 22.21
N GLU A 206 -10.53 -9.85 23.43
CA GLU A 206 -9.90 -9.11 24.52
C GLU A 206 -8.58 -9.74 24.97
N GLU A 207 -8.43 -11.07 24.82
CA GLU A 207 -7.14 -11.74 25.00
C GLU A 207 -6.14 -11.31 23.92
N VAL A 208 -6.56 -11.28 22.65
CA VAL A 208 -5.73 -10.83 21.52
C VAL A 208 -5.27 -9.39 21.71
N LYS A 209 -6.18 -8.48 22.09
CA LYS A 209 -5.85 -7.08 22.37
C LYS A 209 -4.89 -6.94 23.54
N LYS A 210 -5.10 -7.68 24.64
CA LYS A 210 -4.19 -7.69 25.79
C LYS A 210 -2.78 -8.12 25.38
N LEU A 211 -2.66 -9.18 24.57
CA LEU A 211 -1.38 -9.65 24.05
C LEU A 211 -0.72 -8.62 23.13
N LEU A 212 -1.49 -7.88 22.31
CA LEU A 212 -0.97 -6.79 21.48
C LEU A 212 -0.37 -5.67 22.34
N VAL A 213 -1.05 -5.26 23.42
CA VAL A 213 -0.54 -4.25 24.36
C VAL A 213 0.78 -4.70 24.98
N GLU A 214 0.80 -5.90 25.56
CA GLU A 214 2.01 -6.51 26.14
C GLU A 214 3.15 -6.59 25.10
N ALA A 215 2.83 -7.00 23.87
CA ALA A 215 3.79 -7.11 22.79
C ALA A 215 4.41 -5.76 22.42
N PHE A 216 3.60 -4.70 22.29
CA PHE A 216 4.10 -3.38 21.93
C PHE A 216 4.90 -2.73 23.05
N GLU A 217 4.50 -2.88 24.31
CA GLU A 217 5.31 -2.42 25.46
C GLU A 217 6.69 -3.07 25.44
N HIS A 218 6.75 -4.39 25.19
CA HIS A 218 8.01 -5.13 25.11
C HIS A 218 8.88 -4.74 23.89
N VAL A 219 8.28 -4.67 22.70
CA VAL A 219 9.00 -4.40 21.44
C VAL A 219 9.51 -2.95 21.38
N LEU A 220 8.73 -2.00 21.90
CA LEU A 220 9.08 -0.59 21.89
C LEU A 220 9.88 -0.17 23.13
N GLY A 221 9.74 -0.90 24.24
CA GLY A 221 10.29 -0.49 25.54
C GLY A 221 9.59 0.77 26.07
N VAL A 222 8.27 0.82 25.90
CA VAL A 222 7.41 1.95 26.32
C VAL A 222 6.35 1.46 27.29
N ASP A 223 5.79 2.39 28.05
CA ASP A 223 4.66 2.16 28.94
C ASP A 223 3.38 2.69 28.28
N LEU A 224 2.38 1.83 28.06
CA LEU A 224 1.16 2.19 27.32
C LEU A 224 0.05 2.67 28.26
N GLN A 225 -0.24 3.97 28.19
CA GLN A 225 -1.26 4.62 28.99
C GLN A 225 -2.58 4.71 28.23
N ARG A 226 -3.62 4.07 28.77
CA ARG A 226 -4.95 4.07 28.18
C ARG A 226 -5.56 5.47 28.18
N SER A 227 -6.19 5.84 27.07
CA SER A 227 -7.02 7.03 26.97
C SER A 227 -8.12 6.88 25.93
N GLU A 228 -9.06 7.80 25.96
CA GLU A 228 -10.01 8.01 24.87
C GLU A 228 -9.41 8.95 23.81
N PRO A 229 -9.95 8.95 22.57
CA PRO A 229 -9.61 9.99 21.61
C PRO A 229 -10.04 11.36 22.11
N SER A 230 -9.21 12.37 21.86
CA SER A 230 -9.51 13.76 22.22
C SER A 230 -10.56 14.36 21.28
N GLU A 231 -11.25 15.40 21.74
CA GLU A 231 -12.19 16.16 20.90
C GLU A 231 -11.52 16.78 19.67
N GLU A 232 -10.24 17.15 19.79
CA GLU A 232 -9.47 17.71 18.69
C GLU A 232 -9.19 16.66 17.60
N GLU A 233 -8.85 15.43 17.98
CA GLU A 233 -8.70 14.32 17.02
C GLU A 233 -10.03 13.98 16.34
N TRP A 234 -11.12 13.97 17.10
CA TRP A 234 -12.46 13.83 16.52
C TRP A 234 -12.81 14.97 15.58
N ARG A 235 -12.45 16.21 15.90
CA ARG A 235 -12.66 17.38 15.04
C ARG A 235 -11.86 17.24 13.74
N ILE A 236 -10.58 16.92 13.82
CA ILE A 236 -9.72 16.65 12.65
C ILE A 236 -10.33 15.52 11.80
N TRP A 237 -10.78 14.43 12.43
CA TRP A 237 -11.41 13.34 11.70
C TRP A 237 -12.68 13.79 10.98
N ARG A 238 -13.57 14.53 11.66
CA ARG A 238 -14.84 14.99 11.09
C ARG A 238 -14.67 16.04 9.98
N GLU A 239 -13.73 16.96 10.13
CA GLU A 239 -13.59 18.14 9.29
C GLU A 239 -12.58 17.96 8.14
N GLU A 240 -11.60 17.05 8.29
CA GLU A 240 -10.50 16.92 7.32
C GLU A 240 -10.39 15.50 6.74
N VAL A 241 -10.31 14.49 7.60
CA VAL A 241 -10.10 13.09 7.16
C VAL A 241 -11.35 12.52 6.51
N LYS A 242 -12.50 12.59 7.18
CA LYS A 242 -13.76 12.03 6.69
C LYS A 242 -14.19 12.64 5.35
N PRO A 243 -14.18 13.98 5.15
CA PRO A 243 -14.56 14.56 3.85
C PRO A 243 -13.64 14.11 2.71
N LYS A 244 -12.33 14.02 2.96
CA LYS A 244 -11.36 13.48 2.00
C LYS A 244 -11.73 12.05 1.61
N HIS A 245 -11.93 11.16 2.57
CA HIS A 245 -12.20 9.74 2.29
C HIS A 245 -13.60 9.47 1.71
N LEU A 246 -14.56 10.37 1.90
CA LEU A 246 -15.87 10.30 1.25
C LEU A 246 -15.90 10.95 -0.13
N SER A 247 -14.85 11.68 -0.52
CA SER A 247 -14.77 12.38 -1.80
C SER A 247 -14.53 11.42 -2.96
N LYS A 248 -15.14 11.73 -4.12
CA LYS A 248 -14.90 10.96 -5.35
C LYS A 248 -13.49 11.19 -5.86
N GLU A 249 -12.98 12.40 -5.67
CA GLU A 249 -11.65 12.84 -6.06
C GLU A 249 -10.59 11.95 -5.41
N TRP A 250 -10.70 11.68 -4.10
CA TRP A 250 -9.80 10.78 -3.40
C TRP A 250 -9.96 9.33 -3.88
N LEU A 251 -11.20 8.82 -3.91
CA LEU A 251 -11.46 7.44 -4.31
C LEU A 251 -10.96 7.15 -5.73
N GLN A 252 -11.07 8.11 -6.65
CA GLN A 252 -10.69 8.02 -8.05
C GLN A 252 -9.34 8.69 -8.39
N MET A 253 -8.54 9.09 -7.40
CA MET A 253 -7.35 9.96 -7.65
C MET A 253 -6.31 9.39 -8.62
N ARG A 254 -6.26 8.06 -8.79
CA ARG A 254 -5.35 7.37 -9.71
C ARG A 254 -6.02 6.97 -11.03
N GLY A 255 -7.30 7.32 -11.20
CA GLY A 255 -8.10 7.00 -12.37
C GLY A 255 -7.65 7.79 -13.62
N GLY A 256 -8.05 7.30 -14.79
CA GLY A 256 -7.78 7.92 -16.08
C GLY A 256 -8.48 7.18 -17.22
N ARG A 257 -8.35 7.66 -18.46
CA ARG A 257 -8.92 6.96 -19.63
C ARG A 257 -8.35 5.55 -19.71
N ARG A 258 -9.20 4.56 -19.44
CA ARG A 258 -8.88 3.14 -19.54
C ARG A 258 -8.63 2.78 -20.99
N LEU A 259 -7.54 2.06 -21.25
CA LEU A 259 -7.37 1.35 -22.51
C LEU A 259 -8.22 0.08 -22.46
N GLU A 260 -8.83 -0.29 -23.59
CA GLU A 260 -9.54 -1.56 -23.71
C GLU A 260 -8.65 -2.72 -23.29
N GLU A 261 -9.27 -3.75 -22.71
CA GLU A 261 -8.53 -4.89 -22.17
C GLU A 261 -7.75 -5.60 -23.28
N GLY A 262 -6.44 -5.78 -23.09
CA GLY A 262 -5.53 -6.31 -24.11
C GLY A 262 -4.86 -5.25 -24.99
N THR A 263 -5.33 -4.00 -24.97
CA THR A 263 -4.75 -2.89 -25.73
C THR A 263 -3.61 -2.23 -24.97
N ARG A 264 -2.39 -2.33 -25.51
CA ARG A 264 -1.17 -1.72 -24.92
C ARG A 264 -0.83 -0.34 -25.49
N ALA A 265 -1.41 0.02 -26.63
CA ALA A 265 -1.17 1.30 -27.29
C ALA A 265 -2.40 1.75 -28.08
N VAL A 266 -2.78 3.02 -27.95
CA VAL A 266 -3.82 3.66 -28.75
C VAL A 266 -3.26 4.92 -29.39
N LYS A 267 -3.39 5.03 -30.71
CA LYS A 267 -3.00 6.23 -31.45
C LYS A 267 -4.04 7.33 -31.24
N ILE A 268 -3.61 8.50 -30.79
CA ILE A 268 -4.49 9.67 -30.65
C ILE A 268 -4.54 10.43 -31.98
N ALA A 269 -3.38 10.94 -32.43
CA ALA A 269 -3.24 11.72 -33.65
C ALA A 269 -1.75 11.82 -34.05
N GLY A 270 -1.44 11.78 -35.35
CA GLY A 270 -0.07 11.93 -35.83
C GLY A 270 0.89 10.90 -35.24
N ASP A 271 1.91 11.35 -34.52
CA ASP A 271 2.90 10.55 -33.80
C ASP A 271 2.60 10.42 -32.29
N ARG A 272 1.37 10.74 -31.86
CA ARG A 272 0.93 10.66 -30.46
C ARG A 272 0.22 9.36 -30.12
N TYR A 273 0.61 8.76 -29.00
CA TYR A 273 0.06 7.51 -28.49
C TYR A 273 -0.18 7.59 -26.99
N ILE A 274 -1.22 6.90 -26.50
CA ILE A 274 -1.31 6.48 -25.11
C ILE A 274 -0.81 5.04 -25.05
N VAL A 275 0.19 4.78 -24.21
CA VAL A 275 0.79 3.46 -24.04
C VAL A 275 0.74 3.03 -22.59
N GLU A 276 0.58 1.72 -22.38
CA GLU A 276 0.53 1.12 -21.05
C GLU A 276 1.41 -0.14 -20.99
N ALA A 277 2.11 -0.31 -19.88
CA ALA A 277 2.94 -1.47 -19.61
C ALA A 277 2.92 -1.89 -18.15
N ASP A 278 2.90 -3.20 -17.93
CA ASP A 278 2.98 -3.83 -16.62
C ASP A 278 4.37 -4.43 -16.36
N HIS A 279 4.89 -4.18 -15.15
CA HIS A 279 6.12 -4.73 -14.65
C HIS A 279 5.91 -5.36 -13.27
N LYS A 280 5.96 -6.69 -13.22
CA LYS A 280 5.98 -7.44 -11.96
C LYS A 280 7.42 -7.60 -11.48
N ALA A 281 7.80 -6.80 -10.48
CA ALA A 281 8.95 -7.06 -9.61
C ALA A 281 8.44 -7.84 -8.38
N THR A 282 8.90 -7.50 -7.17
CA THR A 282 8.25 -7.95 -5.92
C THR A 282 6.78 -7.51 -5.88
N LYS A 283 6.52 -6.27 -6.31
CA LYS A 283 5.19 -5.66 -6.46
C LYS A 283 4.93 -5.32 -7.93
N LEU A 284 3.66 -5.19 -8.28
CA LEU A 284 3.22 -4.76 -9.61
C LEU A 284 3.39 -3.25 -9.73
N ILE A 285 4.12 -2.82 -10.77
CA ILE A 285 4.14 -1.45 -11.25
C ILE A 285 3.46 -1.44 -12.62
N ARG A 286 2.48 -0.58 -12.81
CA ARG A 286 1.87 -0.25 -14.08
C ARG A 286 2.26 1.16 -14.45
N VAL A 287 2.70 1.35 -15.68
CA VAL A 287 3.01 2.68 -16.22
C VAL A 287 2.11 2.92 -17.40
N ARG A 288 1.39 4.04 -17.39
CA ARG A 288 0.68 4.60 -18.53
C ARG A 288 1.35 5.91 -18.92
N ALA A 289 1.55 6.16 -20.21
CA ALA A 289 2.12 7.41 -20.67
C ALA A 289 1.44 7.91 -21.94
N GLU A 290 1.22 9.22 -22.03
CA GLU A 290 1.04 9.88 -23.32
C GLU A 290 2.43 10.18 -23.88
N VAL A 291 2.68 9.76 -25.12
CA VAL A 291 3.95 9.99 -25.81
C VAL A 291 3.73 10.66 -27.16
N LYS A 292 4.70 11.46 -27.57
CA LYS A 292 4.83 11.99 -28.93
C LYS A 292 6.16 11.52 -29.50
N GLY A 293 6.12 10.60 -30.46
CA GLY A 293 7.30 9.84 -30.86
C GLY A 293 7.89 9.08 -29.67
N TRP A 294 9.14 9.38 -29.31
CA TRP A 294 9.82 8.82 -28.13
C TRP A 294 9.71 9.69 -26.88
N LYS A 295 9.12 10.89 -26.97
CA LYS A 295 9.06 11.83 -25.85
C LYS A 295 7.83 11.55 -24.99
N ILE A 296 8.04 11.39 -23.68
CA ILE A 296 6.96 11.33 -22.69
C ILE A 296 6.36 12.73 -22.55
N LEU A 297 5.07 12.88 -22.83
CA LEU A 297 4.32 14.12 -22.60
C LEU A 297 3.70 14.11 -21.20
N ASP A 298 3.15 12.98 -20.80
CA ASP A 298 2.55 12.76 -19.49
C ASP A 298 2.72 11.29 -19.07
N ALA A 299 2.72 11.01 -17.77
CA ALA A 299 2.89 9.67 -17.23
C ALA A 299 2.07 9.46 -15.95
N SER A 300 1.58 8.24 -15.77
CA SER A 300 0.93 7.76 -14.56
C SER A 300 1.51 6.40 -14.16
N ILE A 301 1.83 6.23 -12.88
CA ILE A 301 2.45 5.05 -12.29
C ILE A 301 1.55 4.49 -11.19
N THR A 302 0.88 3.37 -11.46
CA THR A 302 -0.09 2.76 -10.55
C THR A 302 0.35 1.35 -10.16
N GLY A 303 -0.26 0.75 -9.13
CA GLY A 303 0.06 -0.63 -8.73
C GLY A 303 -0.14 -0.91 -7.25
N ASP A 304 0.31 -2.08 -6.81
CA ASP A 304 0.21 -2.56 -5.41
C ASP A 304 1.52 -2.33 -4.60
N PHE A 305 2.42 -1.48 -5.11
CA PHE A 305 3.69 -1.16 -4.48
C PHE A 305 3.54 -0.18 -3.31
N PHE A 306 4.63 -0.05 -2.55
CA PHE A 306 4.81 0.99 -1.54
C PHE A 306 5.82 2.01 -2.06
N MET A 307 5.49 3.29 -1.90
CA MET A 307 6.39 4.42 -2.03
C MET A 307 6.07 5.35 -0.87
N ILE A 308 7.06 5.74 -0.07
CA ILE A 308 6.85 6.49 1.16
C ILE A 308 7.79 7.70 1.18
N PRO A 309 7.28 8.94 1.29
CA PRO A 309 5.86 9.31 1.30
C PRO A 309 5.11 8.92 0.02
N GLU A 310 3.82 8.64 0.14
CA GLU A 310 2.97 8.12 -0.93
C GLU A 310 2.84 9.09 -2.12
N GLU A 311 2.76 10.39 -1.85
CA GLU A 311 2.67 11.44 -2.87
C GLU A 311 3.96 11.59 -3.70
N ALA A 312 5.07 10.96 -3.28
CA ALA A 312 6.31 10.99 -4.05
C ALA A 312 6.12 10.39 -5.45
N VAL A 313 5.14 9.50 -5.66
CA VAL A 313 4.82 8.95 -6.99
C VAL A 313 4.43 10.04 -7.98
N LEU A 314 3.69 11.06 -7.54
CA LEU A 314 3.24 12.19 -8.37
C LEU A 314 4.43 13.03 -8.84
N ARG A 315 5.42 13.21 -7.97
CA ARG A 315 6.67 13.90 -8.31
C ARG A 315 7.54 13.06 -9.26
N LEU A 316 7.52 11.74 -9.13
CA LEU A 316 8.20 10.85 -10.09
C LEU A 316 7.56 10.94 -11.48
N GLU A 317 6.23 10.94 -11.56
CA GLU A 317 5.47 11.14 -12.80
C GLU A 317 5.84 12.45 -13.48
N GLU A 318 5.83 13.56 -12.73
CA GLU A 318 6.24 14.87 -13.23
C GLU A 318 7.71 14.87 -13.69
N ALA A 319 8.60 14.24 -12.91
CA ALA A 319 10.01 14.14 -13.26
C ALA A 319 10.23 13.42 -14.60
N LEU A 320 9.38 12.44 -14.96
CA LEU A 320 9.47 11.71 -16.22
C LEU A 320 9.03 12.53 -17.44
N LYS A 321 8.21 13.58 -17.27
CA LYS A 321 7.76 14.42 -18.39
C LYS A 321 8.93 15.02 -19.15
N GLY A 322 8.80 15.02 -20.48
CA GLY A 322 9.82 15.47 -21.41
C GLY A 322 10.97 14.49 -21.65
N SER A 323 11.04 13.37 -20.93
CA SER A 323 12.09 12.37 -21.12
C SER A 323 11.92 11.59 -22.41
N MET A 324 13.03 11.11 -22.98
CA MET A 324 13.05 10.31 -24.19
C MET A 324 13.14 8.82 -23.86
N LEU A 325 12.12 8.04 -24.21
CA LEU A 325 12.12 6.57 -24.10
C LEU A 325 13.26 5.92 -24.90
N SER A 326 13.72 6.57 -25.97
CA SER A 326 14.87 6.16 -26.77
C SER A 326 16.23 6.38 -26.08
N ARG A 327 16.28 7.03 -24.92
CA ARG A 327 17.52 7.29 -24.15
C ARG A 327 17.46 6.65 -22.76
N PRO A 328 17.64 5.33 -22.64
CA PRO A 328 17.54 4.62 -21.35
C PRO A 328 18.50 5.13 -20.28
N HIS A 329 19.70 5.58 -20.65
CA HIS A 329 20.69 6.11 -19.72
C HIS A 329 20.21 7.42 -19.07
N ASP A 330 19.65 8.35 -19.84
CA ASP A 330 19.10 9.62 -19.34
C ASP A 330 17.92 9.35 -18.39
N LEU A 331 17.06 8.39 -18.72
CA LEU A 331 15.96 7.94 -17.87
C LEU A 331 16.46 7.34 -16.55
N GLU A 332 17.48 6.50 -16.60
CA GLU A 332 18.09 5.91 -15.40
C GLU A 332 18.66 6.99 -14.47
N LEU A 333 19.42 7.94 -15.02
CA LEU A 333 19.99 9.05 -14.25
C LEU A 333 18.90 9.90 -13.59
N ARG A 334 17.83 10.19 -14.32
CA ARG A 334 16.68 10.97 -13.84
C ARG A 334 15.94 10.27 -12.71
N ILE A 335 15.63 8.98 -12.86
CA ILE A 335 14.96 8.19 -11.81
C ILE A 335 15.86 8.06 -10.57
N LYS A 336 17.17 7.78 -10.75
CA LYS A 336 18.12 7.73 -9.63
C LYS A 336 18.22 9.07 -8.89
N ARG A 337 18.27 10.17 -9.63
CA ARG A 337 18.29 11.53 -9.07
C ARG A 337 17.03 11.79 -8.26
N PHE A 338 15.87 11.46 -8.79
CA PHE A 338 14.60 11.58 -8.07
C PHE A 338 14.64 10.87 -6.72
N PHE A 339 15.03 9.58 -6.67
CA PHE A 339 15.07 8.84 -5.41
C PHE A 339 16.14 9.37 -4.43
N LYS A 340 17.24 9.91 -4.94
CA LYS A 340 18.26 10.55 -4.11
C LYS A 340 17.77 11.87 -3.48
N GLU A 341 17.07 12.71 -4.25
CA GLU A 341 16.63 14.04 -3.81
C GLU A 341 15.33 14.02 -3.02
N SER A 342 14.42 13.09 -3.33
CA SER A 342 13.13 12.97 -2.65
C SER A 342 13.20 12.22 -1.32
N GLU A 343 14.28 11.45 -1.10
CA GLU A 343 14.43 10.46 -0.03
C GLU A 343 13.28 9.44 0.05
N ALA A 344 12.54 9.26 -1.05
CA ALA A 344 11.42 8.35 -1.11
C ALA A 344 11.89 6.90 -0.93
N GLN A 345 11.23 6.18 -0.01
CA GLN A 345 11.53 4.78 0.28
C GLN A 345 10.57 3.87 -0.50
N ILE A 346 11.10 2.80 -1.08
CA ILE A 346 10.35 1.82 -1.89
C ILE A 346 10.65 0.41 -1.37
N PRO A 347 10.12 0.04 -0.18
CA PRO A 347 10.57 -1.15 0.54
C PRO A 347 10.34 -2.42 -0.28
N GLY A 348 11.39 -3.24 -0.41
CA GLY A 348 11.40 -4.45 -1.25
C GLY A 348 11.58 -4.24 -2.75
N MET A 349 11.89 -3.02 -3.17
CA MET A 349 12.06 -2.63 -4.56
C MET A 349 13.25 -1.69 -4.73
N SER A 350 13.61 -1.42 -5.98
CA SER A 350 14.72 -0.54 -6.34
C SER A 350 14.32 0.47 -7.42
N PRO A 351 15.07 1.58 -7.57
CA PRO A 351 14.87 2.51 -8.69
C PRO A 351 14.93 1.83 -10.07
N LYS A 352 15.66 0.70 -10.19
CA LYS A 352 15.75 -0.09 -11.43
C LYS A 352 14.42 -0.74 -11.82
N ASP A 353 13.56 -1.08 -10.85
CA ASP A 353 12.26 -1.69 -11.14
C ASP A 353 11.32 -0.68 -11.82
N PHE A 354 11.34 0.58 -11.35
CA PHE A 354 10.62 1.69 -12.00
C PHE A 354 11.19 2.00 -13.38
N LEU A 355 12.52 2.01 -13.54
CA LEU A 355 13.15 2.15 -14.86
C LEU A 355 12.70 1.06 -15.83
N ARG A 356 12.73 -0.22 -15.40
CA ARG A 356 12.28 -1.35 -16.22
C ARG A 356 10.80 -1.21 -16.60
N ALA A 357 9.97 -0.74 -15.68
CA ALA A 357 8.55 -0.49 -15.96
C ALA A 357 8.35 0.58 -17.03
N VAL A 358 9.07 1.70 -16.94
CA VAL A 358 9.02 2.77 -17.95
C VAL A 358 9.57 2.30 -19.30
N LEU A 359 10.67 1.55 -19.32
CA LEU A 359 11.28 1.08 -20.57
C LEU A 359 10.41 0.08 -21.33
N LYS A 360 9.55 -0.69 -20.63
CA LYS A 360 8.57 -1.57 -21.28
C LYS A 360 7.53 -0.84 -22.13
N LEU A 361 7.34 0.47 -21.93
CA LEU A 361 6.49 1.27 -22.83
C LEU A 361 7.01 1.27 -24.27
N ARG A 362 8.32 1.06 -24.48
CA ARG A 362 8.92 0.95 -25.81
C ARG A 362 8.38 -0.25 -26.58
N ASP A 363 8.15 -1.36 -25.88
CA ASP A 363 7.68 -2.61 -26.47
C ASP A 363 6.20 -2.53 -26.84
N ALA A 364 5.47 -1.57 -26.27
CA ALA A 364 4.07 -1.29 -26.60
C ALA A 364 3.92 -0.37 -27.80
N LEU A 365 4.93 0.44 -28.13
CA LEU A 365 4.87 1.38 -29.25
C LEU A 365 5.02 0.67 -30.60
N PRO A 366 4.33 1.14 -31.66
CA PRO A 366 4.42 0.52 -32.97
C PRO A 366 5.83 0.67 -33.58
N PRO A 367 6.26 -0.27 -34.45
CA PRO A 367 7.60 -0.28 -35.06
C PRO A 367 7.88 0.91 -35.99
N SER A 368 6.86 1.69 -36.34
CA SER A 368 6.93 2.81 -37.29
C SER A 368 7.64 4.05 -36.74
N LEU A 369 8.03 4.08 -35.47
CA LEU A 369 8.86 5.14 -34.92
C LEU A 369 10.32 4.93 -35.35
N PRO A 370 11.07 6.02 -35.68
CA PRO A 370 12.47 5.89 -36.09
C PRO A 370 13.25 5.10 -35.02
N PRO A 371 14.06 4.10 -35.42
CA PRO A 371 14.69 3.17 -34.49
C PRO A 371 15.53 3.92 -33.47
N VAL A 372 15.57 3.37 -32.25
CA VAL A 372 16.43 3.88 -31.18
C VAL A 372 17.87 3.82 -31.68
N GLN A 373 18.47 4.98 -31.94
CA GLN A 373 19.89 5.07 -32.27
C GLN A 373 20.68 4.57 -31.05
N THR A 374 21.04 3.29 -31.05
CA THR A 374 22.06 2.77 -30.16
C THR A 374 23.35 3.45 -30.57
N SER A 375 23.91 4.33 -29.74
CA SER A 375 25.23 4.90 -29.96
C SER A 375 26.23 3.75 -30.06
N ALA A 376 26.60 3.38 -31.29
CA ALA A 376 27.67 2.47 -31.55
C ALA A 376 28.98 3.15 -31.12
N ASN A 377 29.76 2.40 -30.37
CA ASN A 377 31.10 2.71 -29.87
C ASN A 377 32.00 3.26 -31.00
N PRO A 378 32.51 4.51 -30.95
CA PRO A 378 33.48 4.99 -31.91
C PRO A 378 34.89 4.60 -31.43
N LEU A 379 35.18 3.31 -31.43
CA LEU A 379 36.56 2.82 -31.31
C LEU A 379 36.76 1.72 -32.34
N ARG A 380 37.19 2.14 -33.52
CA ARG A 380 38.13 1.44 -34.44
C ARG A 380 38.03 2.10 -35.80
N ARG A 381 38.98 2.99 -36.11
CA ARG A 381 39.68 3.07 -37.40
C ARG A 381 40.95 3.90 -37.18
N ASP A 382 41.98 3.24 -36.65
CA ASP A 382 43.35 3.56 -37.04
C ASP A 382 43.70 2.55 -38.14
N GLY A 383 44.03 3.08 -39.31
CA GLY A 383 44.50 2.38 -40.49
C GLY A 383 45.29 3.37 -41.32
#